data_AF-A0A843C4X5-F1
#
_entry.id   AF-A0A843C4X5-F1
#
_cell.length_a   1.000
_cell.length_b   1.000
_cell.length_c   1.000
_cell.angle_alpha   90.00
_cell.angle_beta   90.00
_cell.angle_gamma   90.00
#
_symmetry.space_group_name_H-M   'P 1'
#
loop_
_entity.id
_entity.type
_entity.pdbx_description
1 polymer ?
#
loop_
_entity_poly.entity_id
_entity_poly.type
_entity_poly.pdbx_seq_one_letter_code
_entity_poly.pdbx_strand_id
1 'polypeptide(L)'
;MDPWLVFLIIFVFVVIVIVIASLRRKGQKKEPRRAVHTYLEHGDYVSAGRMHLQQKKEEEAASLYFQIPPDKKPLYESMILQQLGAQSAQLFWIKTGRRLERSSPEHAKIAYLLAGAHFDAVKMFIDRNNPTDAIEIVKHIQVSHQESTVRRLSQYAFNRGKYTIAADLLRAIGLVDEGDAILAVAAHEFGAIERPEIAATMYDSVGRQDLVGESQEHRGEQALSQGKIEEAKVAFEEAVKAYD
;
A
#
# COMPACT_ATOMS: atom_id res chain seq x y z
N MET A 1 -72.39 -0.35 6.86
CA MET A 1 -70.95 -0.01 6.90
C MET A 1 -70.78 1.28 6.15
N ASP A 2 -70.15 2.29 6.77
CA ASP A 2 -69.86 3.52 6.06
C ASP A 2 -68.90 3.26 4.90
N PRO A 3 -69.17 3.80 3.69
CA PRO A 3 -68.30 3.63 2.53
C PRO A 3 -66.87 4.11 2.80
N TRP A 4 -66.70 4.99 3.79
CA TRP A 4 -65.39 5.47 4.23
C TRP A 4 -64.55 4.45 4.98
N LEU A 5 -65.19 3.57 5.76
CA LEU A 5 -64.52 2.45 6.43
C LEU A 5 -64.05 1.41 5.42
N VAL A 6 -64.83 1.16 4.36
CA VAL A 6 -64.46 0.22 3.28
C VAL A 6 -63.24 0.72 2.52
N PHE A 7 -63.17 2.02 2.22
CA PHE A 7 -62.03 2.63 1.54
C PHE A 7 -60.74 2.54 2.37
N LEU A 8 -60.84 2.77 3.68
CA LEU A 8 -59.71 2.72 4.60
C LEU A 8 -59.13 1.31 4.72
N ILE A 9 -59.99 0.28 4.76
CA ILE A 9 -59.57 -1.13 4.79
C ILE A 9 -58.85 -1.52 3.50
N ILE A 10 -59.38 -1.12 2.33
CA ILE A 10 -58.75 -1.41 1.03
C ILE A 10 -57.38 -0.71 0.93
N PHE A 11 -57.28 0.54 1.38
CA PHE A 11 -56.03 1.29 1.35
C PHE A 11 -54.93 0.62 2.20
N VAL A 12 -55.27 0.23 3.44
CA VAL A 12 -54.33 -0.48 4.33
C VAL A 12 -53.90 -1.81 3.73
N PHE A 13 -54.82 -2.57 3.13
CA PHE A 13 -54.51 -3.84 2.48
C PHE A 13 -53.52 -3.68 1.31
N VAL A 14 -53.74 -2.67 0.45
CA VAL A 14 -52.85 -2.38 -0.69
C VAL A 14 -51.45 -1.98 -0.21
N VAL A 15 -51.35 -1.13 0.81
CA VAL A 15 -50.06 -0.73 1.39
C VAL A 15 -49.32 -1.94 1.96
N ILE A 16 -50.01 -2.83 2.68
CA ILE A 16 -49.41 -4.06 3.22
C ILE A 16 -48.89 -4.96 2.10
N VAL A 17 -49.64 -5.14 1.01
CA VAL A 17 -49.20 -5.95 -0.14
C VAL A 17 -47.95 -5.36 -0.80
N ILE A 18 -47.88 -4.02 -0.95
CA ILE A 18 -46.71 -3.33 -1.51
C ILE A 18 -45.48 -3.51 -0.60
N VAL A 19 -45.65 -3.41 0.73
CA VAL A 19 -44.57 -3.62 1.70
C VAL A 19 -44.08 -5.07 1.67
N ILE A 20 -44.98 -6.06 1.63
CA ILE A 20 -44.61 -7.48 1.55
C ILE A 20 -43.90 -7.79 0.22
N ALA A 21 -44.37 -7.23 -0.90
CA ALA A 21 -43.72 -7.39 -2.20
C ALA A 21 -42.32 -6.75 -2.25
N SER A 22 -42.16 -5.58 -1.61
CA SER A 22 -40.87 -4.88 -1.43
C SER A 22 -39.90 -5.70 -0.57
N LEU A 23 -40.38 -6.30 0.52
CA LEU A 23 -39.58 -7.15 1.41
C LEU A 23 -39.17 -8.47 0.73
N ARG A 24 -40.05 -9.11 -0.05
CA ARG A 24 -39.70 -10.33 -0.81
C ARG A 24 -38.67 -10.09 -1.91
N ARG A 25 -38.67 -8.92 -2.56
CA ARG A 25 -37.63 -8.56 -3.57
C ARG A 25 -36.23 -8.41 -2.96
N LYS A 26 -36.11 -8.05 -1.67
CA LYS A 26 -34.80 -7.96 -0.99
C LYS A 26 -34.17 -9.34 -0.72
N GLY A 27 -34.94 -10.42 -0.71
CA GLY A 27 -34.49 -11.78 -0.40
C GLY A 27 -33.86 -12.57 -1.57
N GLN A 28 -33.91 -12.05 -2.81
CA GLN A 28 -33.37 -12.73 -4.00
C GLN A 28 -31.95 -12.26 -4.40
N LYS A 29 -31.15 -11.73 -3.48
CA LYS A 29 -29.70 -11.61 -3.72
C LYS A 29 -29.09 -13.01 -3.66
N LYS A 30 -29.04 -13.72 -4.80
CA LYS A 30 -28.26 -14.95 -4.96
C LYS A 30 -26.87 -14.72 -4.35
N GLU A 31 -26.47 -15.62 -3.46
CA GLU A 31 -25.30 -15.47 -2.60
C GLU A 31 -24.05 -15.09 -3.40
N PRO A 32 -23.45 -13.90 -3.15
CA PRO A 32 -22.29 -13.43 -3.92
C PRO A 32 -21.06 -14.34 -3.76
N ARG A 33 -21.01 -15.19 -2.71
CA ARG A 33 -19.95 -16.17 -2.51
C ARG A 33 -19.97 -17.30 -3.55
N ARG A 34 -21.15 -17.76 -3.98
CA ARG A 34 -21.27 -18.80 -5.01
C ARG A 34 -20.79 -18.31 -6.37
N ALA A 35 -21.06 -17.04 -6.69
CA ALA A 35 -20.65 -16.44 -7.96
C ALA A 35 -19.13 -16.29 -8.09
N VAL A 36 -18.42 -15.85 -7.03
CA VAL A 36 -16.94 -15.79 -7.04
C VAL A 36 -16.34 -17.17 -7.29
N HIS A 37 -16.82 -18.19 -6.58
CA HIS A 37 -16.31 -19.55 -6.74
C HIS A 37 -16.46 -20.05 -8.18
N THR A 38 -17.62 -19.83 -8.79
CA THR A 38 -17.85 -20.18 -10.20
C THR A 38 -16.88 -19.46 -11.15
N TYR A 39 -16.60 -18.17 -10.95
CA TYR A 39 -15.61 -17.46 -11.79
C TYR A 39 -14.21 -18.05 -11.64
N LEU A 40 -13.81 -18.42 -10.43
CA LEU A 40 -12.51 -19.04 -10.17
C LEU A 40 -12.40 -20.43 -10.80
N GLU A 41 -13.46 -21.25 -10.75
CA GLU A 41 -13.51 -22.56 -11.43
C GLU A 41 -13.32 -22.43 -12.95
N HIS A 42 -13.82 -21.35 -13.55
CA HIS A 42 -13.67 -21.08 -14.97
C HIS A 42 -12.38 -20.30 -15.32
N GLY A 43 -11.54 -20.01 -14.32
CA GLY A 43 -10.30 -19.25 -14.52
C GLY A 43 -10.51 -17.79 -14.91
N ASP A 44 -11.67 -17.21 -14.60
CA ASP A 44 -12.02 -15.81 -14.78
C ASP A 44 -11.67 -14.99 -13.52
N TYR A 45 -10.38 -14.76 -13.35
CA TYR A 45 -9.84 -14.01 -12.22
C TYR A 45 -10.28 -12.55 -12.23
N VAL A 46 -10.52 -11.95 -13.41
CA VAL A 46 -10.91 -10.54 -13.54
C VAL A 46 -12.30 -10.31 -12.95
N SER A 47 -13.27 -11.16 -13.31
CA SER A 47 -14.62 -11.08 -12.75
C SER A 47 -14.65 -11.37 -11.25
N ALA A 48 -13.87 -12.37 -10.80
CA ALA A 48 -13.73 -12.67 -9.38
C ALA A 48 -13.14 -11.48 -8.60
N GLY A 49 -12.06 -10.88 -9.07
CA GLY A 49 -11.43 -9.71 -8.45
C GLY A 49 -12.35 -8.49 -8.40
N ARG A 50 -13.04 -8.18 -9.51
CA ARG A 50 -14.04 -7.11 -9.55
C ARG A 50 -15.13 -7.32 -8.51
N MET A 51 -15.59 -8.56 -8.37
CA MET A 51 -16.63 -8.92 -7.40
C MET A 51 -16.13 -8.78 -5.94
N HIS A 52 -14.86 -9.08 -5.67
CA HIS A 52 -14.25 -8.80 -4.37
C HIS A 52 -14.17 -7.29 -4.08
N LEU A 53 -13.71 -6.49 -5.04
CA LEU A 53 -13.66 -5.02 -4.88
C LEU A 53 -15.05 -4.42 -4.63
N GLN A 54 -16.08 -4.87 -5.37
CA GLN A 54 -17.46 -4.43 -5.14
C GLN A 54 -18.00 -4.79 -3.75
N GLN A 55 -17.49 -5.88 -3.15
CA GLN A 55 -17.79 -6.28 -1.78
C GLN A 55 -16.93 -5.59 -0.72
N LYS A 56 -16.05 -4.66 -1.12
CA LYS A 56 -15.04 -4.03 -0.25
C LYS A 56 -14.10 -5.05 0.40
N LYS A 57 -13.85 -6.15 -0.29
CA LYS A 57 -12.96 -7.24 0.09
C LYS A 57 -11.61 -7.08 -0.59
N GLU A 58 -10.92 -6.00 -0.22
CA GLU A 58 -9.65 -5.63 -0.84
C GLU A 58 -8.57 -6.67 -0.57
N GLU A 59 -8.58 -7.30 0.60
CA GLU A 59 -7.58 -8.32 0.97
C GLU A 59 -7.70 -9.55 0.09
N GLU A 60 -8.94 -10.02 -0.16
CA GLU A 60 -9.18 -11.15 -1.03
C GLU A 60 -8.92 -10.81 -2.50
N ALA A 61 -9.25 -9.59 -2.94
CA ALA A 61 -8.88 -9.12 -4.28
C ALA A 61 -7.36 -9.06 -4.48
N ALA A 62 -6.60 -8.61 -3.48
CA ALA A 62 -5.15 -8.56 -3.54
C ALA A 62 -4.55 -9.97 -3.52
N SER A 63 -5.04 -10.83 -2.64
CA SER A 63 -4.60 -12.22 -2.51
C SER A 63 -4.81 -13.01 -3.80
N LEU A 64 -5.89 -12.70 -4.53
CA LEU A 64 -6.18 -13.34 -5.80
C LEU A 64 -5.06 -13.15 -6.82
N TYR A 65 -4.46 -11.95 -6.89
CA TYR A 65 -3.41 -11.60 -7.85
C TYR A 65 -2.22 -12.57 -7.83
N PHE A 66 -1.82 -13.04 -6.64
CA PHE A 66 -0.71 -13.97 -6.47
C PHE A 66 -1.03 -15.40 -6.91
N GLN A 67 -2.31 -15.70 -7.16
CA GLN A 67 -2.79 -16.99 -7.68
C GLN A 67 -3.01 -16.97 -9.21
N ILE A 68 -2.94 -15.78 -9.83
CA ILE A 68 -3.23 -15.60 -11.25
C ILE A 68 -2.02 -16.07 -12.10
N PRO A 69 -2.26 -16.86 -13.16
CA PRO A 69 -1.25 -17.17 -14.16
C PRO A 69 -0.59 -15.91 -14.75
N PRO A 70 0.73 -15.91 -15.04
CA PRO A 70 1.44 -14.71 -15.50
C PRO A 70 0.83 -14.02 -16.71
N ASP A 71 0.28 -14.77 -17.66
CA ASP A 71 -0.36 -14.28 -18.88
C ASP A 71 -1.65 -13.48 -18.62
N LYS A 72 -2.30 -13.70 -17.47
CA LYS A 72 -3.55 -13.03 -17.09
C LYS A 72 -3.35 -11.86 -16.12
N LYS A 73 -2.15 -11.67 -15.56
CA LYS A 73 -1.85 -10.60 -14.61
C LYS A 73 -2.07 -9.19 -15.17
N PRO A 74 -1.63 -8.84 -16.41
CA PRO A 74 -1.83 -7.50 -16.95
C PRO A 74 -3.31 -7.10 -17.08
N LEU A 75 -4.18 -8.06 -17.39
CA LEU A 75 -5.64 -7.83 -17.46
C LEU A 75 -6.22 -7.54 -16.06
N TYR A 76 -5.71 -8.23 -15.05
CA TYR A 76 -6.12 -8.00 -13.67
C TYR A 76 -5.65 -6.64 -13.16
N GLU A 77 -4.39 -6.27 -13.40
CA GLU A 77 -3.83 -4.96 -13.06
C GLU A 77 -4.63 -3.82 -13.72
N SER A 78 -4.95 -3.98 -15.01
CA SER A 78 -5.79 -3.03 -15.74
C SER A 78 -7.18 -2.91 -15.13
N MET A 79 -7.77 -4.03 -14.67
CA MET A 79 -9.06 -4.02 -13.98
C MET A 79 -8.99 -3.28 -12.64
N ILE A 80 -7.95 -3.50 -11.82
CA ILE A 80 -7.75 -2.75 -10.57
C ILE A 80 -7.67 -1.25 -10.85
N LEU A 81 -6.87 -0.86 -11.85
CA LEU A 81 -6.70 0.54 -12.25
C LEU A 81 -8.03 1.16 -12.71
N GLN A 82 -8.80 0.46 -13.55
CA GLN A 82 -10.10 0.94 -14.04
C GLN A 82 -11.15 1.05 -12.93
N GLN A 83 -11.16 0.12 -11.99
CA GLN A 83 -12.19 0.04 -10.95
C GLN A 83 -11.94 1.02 -9.80
N LEU A 84 -10.68 1.29 -9.47
CA LEU A 84 -10.30 2.14 -8.33
C LEU A 84 -9.79 3.53 -8.74
N GLY A 85 -9.27 3.66 -9.97
CA GLY A 85 -8.50 4.83 -10.41
C GLY A 85 -7.04 4.77 -9.97
N ALA A 86 -6.18 5.58 -10.59
CA ALA A 86 -4.72 5.52 -10.42
C ALA A 86 -4.26 5.65 -8.95
N GLN A 87 -4.73 6.68 -8.24
CA GLN A 87 -4.32 6.93 -6.86
C GLN A 87 -4.80 5.83 -5.90
N SER A 88 -6.05 5.38 -6.02
CA SER A 88 -6.60 4.34 -5.16
C SER A 88 -6.02 2.96 -5.48
N ALA A 89 -5.68 2.68 -6.74
CA ALA A 89 -4.96 1.46 -7.14
C ALA A 89 -3.54 1.44 -6.57
N GLN A 90 -2.84 2.58 -6.58
CA GLN A 90 -1.55 2.72 -5.92
C GLN A 90 -1.66 2.44 -4.42
N LEU A 91 -2.60 3.08 -3.71
CA LEU A 91 -2.81 2.84 -2.27
C LEU A 91 -3.20 1.39 -1.98
N PHE A 92 -4.03 0.77 -2.82
CA PHE A 92 -4.41 -0.63 -2.72
C PHE A 92 -3.17 -1.56 -2.72
N TRP A 93 -2.22 -1.31 -3.63
CA TRP A 93 -0.99 -2.08 -3.72
C TRP A 93 0.00 -1.79 -2.59
N ILE A 94 0.14 -0.53 -2.15
CA ILE A 94 0.96 -0.17 -0.97
C ILE A 94 0.45 -0.90 0.28
N LYS A 95 -0.86 -0.86 0.54
CA LYS A 95 -1.48 -1.56 1.69
C LYS A 95 -1.27 -3.06 1.62
N THR A 96 -1.36 -3.63 0.42
CA THR A 96 -1.05 -5.04 0.17
C THR A 96 0.41 -5.36 0.49
N GLY A 97 1.34 -4.51 0.05
CA GLY A 97 2.77 -4.62 0.37
C GLY A 97 3.01 -4.64 1.87
N ARG A 98 2.54 -3.61 2.59
CA ARG A 98 2.67 -3.48 4.05
C ARG A 98 2.14 -4.71 4.81
N ARG A 99 1.00 -5.27 4.40
CA ARG A 99 0.42 -6.48 5.03
C ARG A 99 1.30 -7.72 4.83
N LEU A 100 1.92 -7.84 3.65
CA LEU A 100 2.65 -9.04 3.25
C LEU A 100 4.12 -9.02 3.67
N GLU A 101 4.69 -7.88 4.09
CA GLU A 101 6.12 -7.78 4.38
C GLU A 101 6.59 -8.92 5.26
N ARG A 102 5.93 -9.15 6.40
CA ARG A 102 6.35 -10.15 7.40
C ARG A 102 6.15 -11.59 6.94
N SER A 103 5.09 -11.88 6.20
CA SER A 103 4.69 -13.25 5.84
C SER A 103 5.26 -13.71 4.50
N SER A 104 5.37 -12.81 3.53
CA SER A 104 5.84 -13.10 2.18
C SER A 104 6.54 -11.88 1.56
N PRO A 105 7.85 -11.72 1.82
CA PRO A 105 8.62 -10.57 1.32
C PRO A 105 8.63 -10.46 -0.20
N GLU A 106 8.67 -11.57 -0.92
CA GLU A 106 8.61 -11.58 -2.39
C GLU A 106 7.26 -11.05 -2.92
N HIS A 107 6.15 -11.43 -2.28
CA HIS A 107 4.84 -10.89 -2.65
C HIS A 107 4.69 -9.42 -2.27
N ALA A 108 5.27 -9.00 -1.13
CA ALA A 108 5.32 -7.61 -0.73
C ALA A 108 6.13 -6.75 -1.73
N LYS A 109 7.29 -7.24 -2.18
CA LYS A 109 8.11 -6.63 -3.25
C LYS A 109 7.26 -6.40 -4.49
N ILE A 110 6.58 -7.43 -4.99
CA ILE A 110 5.72 -7.33 -6.18
C ILE A 110 4.62 -6.28 -5.97
N ALA A 111 3.95 -6.28 -4.82
CA ALA A 111 2.90 -5.30 -4.53
C ALA A 111 3.43 -3.86 -4.53
N TYR A 112 4.57 -3.59 -3.88
CA TYR A 112 5.15 -2.25 -3.90
C TYR A 112 5.58 -1.81 -5.31
N LEU A 113 6.12 -2.73 -6.12
CA LEU A 113 6.46 -2.42 -7.52
C LEU A 113 5.23 -2.10 -8.37
N LEU A 114 4.12 -2.82 -8.18
CA LEU A 114 2.83 -2.49 -8.83
C LEU A 114 2.31 -1.11 -8.43
N ALA A 115 2.62 -0.66 -7.21
CA ALA A 115 2.28 0.66 -6.72
C ALA A 115 3.26 1.76 -7.17
N GLY A 116 4.39 1.41 -7.80
CA GLY A 116 5.50 2.34 -8.02
C GLY A 116 6.16 2.84 -6.73
N ALA A 117 5.90 2.18 -5.59
CA ALA A 117 6.41 2.51 -4.27
C ALA A 117 7.81 1.91 -4.05
N HIS A 118 8.75 2.25 -4.92
CA HIS A 118 10.10 1.69 -4.92
C HIS A 118 10.87 1.98 -3.62
N PHE A 119 10.66 3.15 -3.03
CA PHE A 119 11.30 3.52 -1.76
C PHE A 119 10.91 2.55 -0.63
N ASP A 120 9.61 2.28 -0.47
CA ASP A 120 9.10 1.34 0.54
C ASP A 120 9.62 -0.07 0.31
N ALA A 121 9.66 -0.51 -0.96
CA ALA A 121 10.20 -1.81 -1.33
C ALA A 121 11.68 -1.95 -0.92
N VAL A 122 12.52 -0.96 -1.24
CA VAL A 122 13.94 -0.97 -0.86
C VAL A 122 14.09 -0.90 0.66
N LYS A 123 13.35 -0.01 1.34
CA LYS A 123 13.33 0.15 2.81
C LYS A 123 13.06 -1.18 3.51
N MET A 124 12.08 -1.96 3.03
CA MET A 124 11.76 -3.28 3.56
C MET A 124 12.96 -4.25 3.50
N PHE A 125 13.71 -4.27 2.39
CA PHE A 125 14.87 -5.16 2.24
C PHE A 125 16.13 -4.66 2.96
N ILE A 126 16.31 -3.34 3.08
CA ILE A 126 17.28 -2.75 4.01
C ILE A 126 16.98 -3.29 5.41
N ASP A 127 15.74 -3.21 5.86
CA ASP A 127 15.30 -3.64 7.19
C ASP A 127 15.57 -5.12 7.47
N ARG A 128 15.52 -5.96 6.44
CA ARG A 128 15.80 -7.40 6.48
C ARG A 128 17.28 -7.76 6.32
N ASN A 129 18.15 -6.78 6.16
CA ASN A 129 19.57 -6.99 5.88
C ASN A 129 19.79 -7.81 4.59
N ASN A 130 18.98 -7.56 3.57
CA ASN A 130 19.08 -8.19 2.26
C ASN A 130 19.52 -7.16 1.20
N PRO A 131 20.83 -6.96 1.03
CA PRO A 131 21.36 -5.98 0.07
C PRO A 131 21.03 -6.33 -1.38
N THR A 132 20.97 -7.62 -1.73
CA THR A 132 20.78 -8.06 -3.11
C THR A 132 19.45 -7.57 -3.68
N ASP A 133 18.34 -7.83 -2.97
CA ASP A 133 17.02 -7.34 -3.40
C ASP A 133 16.91 -5.82 -3.30
N ALA A 134 17.49 -5.20 -2.25
CA ALA A 134 17.49 -3.75 -2.07
C ALA A 134 18.13 -3.03 -3.28
N ILE A 135 19.26 -3.55 -3.78
CA ILE A 135 19.99 -3.00 -4.93
C ILE A 135 19.26 -3.32 -6.24
N GLU A 136 18.70 -4.53 -6.38
CA GLU A 136 17.95 -4.90 -7.59
C GLU A 136 16.81 -3.91 -7.86
N ILE A 137 16.06 -3.55 -6.81
CA ILE A 137 14.88 -2.69 -6.92
C ILE A 137 15.24 -1.27 -7.41
N VAL A 138 16.45 -0.79 -7.14
CA VAL A 138 16.93 0.54 -7.59
C VAL A 138 16.84 0.69 -9.11
N LYS A 139 16.98 -0.40 -9.86
CA LYS A 139 16.89 -0.39 -11.34
C LYS A 139 15.49 -0.05 -11.86
N HIS A 140 14.46 -0.20 -11.03
CA HIS A 140 13.08 0.13 -11.39
C HIS A 140 12.73 1.60 -11.10
N ILE A 141 13.57 2.33 -10.36
CA ILE A 141 13.39 3.75 -10.10
C ILE A 141 13.69 4.54 -11.39
N GLN A 142 12.81 5.45 -11.77
CA GLN A 142 13.03 6.34 -12.91
C GLN A 142 14.33 7.13 -12.76
N VAL A 143 15.15 7.18 -13.82
CA VAL A 143 16.49 7.83 -13.81
C VAL A 143 16.44 9.26 -13.27
N SER A 144 15.41 10.04 -13.60
CA SER A 144 15.22 11.42 -13.13
C SER A 144 15.07 11.56 -11.61
N HIS A 145 14.65 10.50 -10.92
CA HIS A 145 14.45 10.46 -9.48
C HIS A 145 15.40 9.47 -8.78
N GLN A 146 16.21 8.72 -9.54
CA GLN A 146 16.99 7.61 -9.02
C GLN A 146 18.05 8.08 -8.03
N GLU A 147 18.83 9.10 -8.38
CA GLU A 147 19.89 9.62 -7.51
C GLU A 147 19.32 10.13 -6.17
N SER A 148 18.32 11.01 -6.20
CA SER A 148 17.74 11.59 -4.98
C SER A 148 17.10 10.52 -4.09
N THR A 149 16.41 9.54 -4.68
CA THR A 149 15.78 8.43 -3.95
C THR A 149 16.82 7.51 -3.32
N VAL A 150 17.85 7.14 -4.06
CA VAL A 150 18.92 6.25 -3.59
C VAL A 150 19.76 6.90 -2.50
N ARG A 151 20.03 8.20 -2.59
CA ARG A 151 20.69 8.95 -1.51
C ARG A 151 19.89 8.90 -0.21
N ARG A 152 18.56 9.09 -0.27
CA ARG A 152 17.68 8.98 0.91
C ARG A 152 17.66 7.55 1.48
N LEU A 153 17.64 6.53 0.62
CA LEU A 153 17.70 5.12 1.04
C LEU A 153 19.04 4.73 1.65
N SER A 154 20.14 5.22 1.07
CA SER A 154 21.49 5.07 1.62
C SER A 154 21.59 5.71 2.99
N GLN A 155 21.08 6.94 3.14
CA GLN A 155 21.03 7.60 4.43
C GLN A 155 20.20 6.82 5.45
N TYR A 156 19.04 6.31 5.03
CA TYR A 156 18.20 5.47 5.88
C TYR A 156 18.93 4.21 6.37
N ALA A 157 19.66 3.53 5.48
CA ALA A 157 20.47 2.37 5.84
C ALA A 157 21.63 2.76 6.78
N PHE A 158 22.32 3.87 6.50
CA PHE A 158 23.41 4.40 7.33
C PHE A 158 22.93 4.68 8.76
N ASN A 159 21.81 5.38 8.92
CA ASN A 159 21.22 5.70 10.22
C ASN A 159 20.83 4.46 11.04
N ARG A 160 20.67 3.30 10.39
CA ARG A 160 20.38 2.00 11.03
C ARG A 160 21.61 1.12 11.22
N GLY A 161 22.81 1.67 11.02
CA GLY A 161 24.09 0.94 11.13
C GLY A 161 24.33 -0.06 9.99
N LYS A 162 23.58 0.03 8.89
CA LYS A 162 23.67 -0.88 7.74
C LYS A 162 24.60 -0.31 6.68
N TYR A 163 25.85 -0.07 7.08
CA TYR A 163 26.83 0.67 6.29
C TYR A 163 27.18 0.01 4.95
N THR A 164 27.25 -1.32 4.91
CA THR A 164 27.48 -2.06 3.65
C THR A 164 26.34 -1.84 2.66
N ILE A 165 25.10 -1.96 3.13
CA ILE A 165 23.90 -1.71 2.31
C ILE A 165 23.85 -0.24 1.84
N ALA A 166 24.15 0.70 2.75
CA ALA A 166 24.20 2.13 2.42
C ALA A 166 25.22 2.44 1.31
N ALA A 167 26.42 1.87 1.40
CA ALA A 167 27.46 2.02 0.39
C ALA A 167 27.10 1.34 -0.94
N ASP A 168 26.58 0.12 -0.89
CA ASP A 168 26.25 -0.65 -2.10
C ASP A 168 25.09 -0.02 -2.88
N LEU A 169 24.13 0.61 -2.19
CA LEU A 169 23.07 1.40 -2.83
C LEU A 169 23.63 2.56 -3.66
N LEU A 170 24.61 3.31 -3.13
CA LEU A 170 25.24 4.42 -3.85
C LEU A 170 26.10 3.93 -5.02
N ARG A 171 26.88 2.86 -4.80
CA ARG A 171 27.69 2.24 -5.85
C ARG A 171 26.83 1.70 -7.00
N ALA A 172 25.62 1.20 -6.71
CA ALA A 172 24.70 0.68 -7.72
C ALA A 172 24.26 1.72 -8.76
N ILE A 173 24.37 3.02 -8.43
CA ILE A 173 24.06 4.14 -9.34
C ILE A 173 25.31 4.90 -9.79
N GLY A 174 26.51 4.37 -9.51
CA GLY A 174 27.78 4.97 -9.93
C GLY A 174 28.37 6.00 -8.98
N LEU A 175 27.78 6.24 -7.81
CA LEU A 175 28.34 7.12 -6.77
C LEU A 175 29.36 6.35 -5.92
N VAL A 176 30.44 5.89 -6.57
CA VAL A 176 31.44 4.99 -5.96
C VAL A 176 32.19 5.67 -4.83
N ASP A 177 32.67 6.89 -5.04
CA ASP A 177 33.46 7.64 -4.04
C ASP A 177 32.69 7.87 -2.74
N GLU A 178 31.38 8.14 -2.84
CA GLU A 178 30.52 8.32 -1.67
C GLU A 178 30.23 7.01 -0.94
N GLY A 179 30.02 5.91 -1.69
CA GLY A 179 29.90 4.59 -1.11
C GLY A 179 31.19 4.17 -0.37
N ASP A 180 32.35 4.46 -0.95
CA ASP A 180 33.65 4.20 -0.34
C ASP A 180 33.86 5.04 0.93
N ALA A 181 33.43 6.30 0.93
CA ALA A 181 33.45 7.15 2.12
C ALA A 181 32.59 6.57 3.26
N ILE A 182 31.40 6.04 2.97
CA ILE A 182 30.56 5.37 3.98
C ILE A 182 31.27 4.17 4.59
N LEU A 183 31.93 3.34 3.78
CA LEU A 183 32.68 2.19 4.28
C LEU A 183 33.90 2.60 5.09
N ALA A 184 34.58 3.69 4.72
CA ALA A 184 35.67 4.25 5.51
C ALA A 184 35.16 4.71 6.90
N VAL A 185 34.03 5.43 6.96
CA VAL A 185 33.39 5.82 8.23
C VAL A 185 33.03 4.59 9.07
N ALA A 186 32.45 3.56 8.46
CA ALA A 186 32.13 2.31 9.14
C ALA A 186 33.39 1.62 9.70
N ALA A 187 34.49 1.59 8.95
CA ALA A 187 35.76 1.05 9.41
C ALA A 187 36.33 1.86 10.60
N HIS A 188 36.10 3.18 10.62
CA HIS A 188 36.53 4.06 11.71
C HIS A 188 35.74 3.91 13.00
N GLU A 189 34.45 3.56 12.93
CA GLU A 189 33.67 3.20 14.13
C GLU A 189 34.21 1.94 14.82
N PHE A 190 34.91 1.07 14.08
CA PHE A 190 35.63 -0.09 14.63
C PHE A 190 37.12 0.18 14.92
N GLY A 191 37.68 1.33 14.52
CA GLY A 191 39.09 1.67 14.68
C GLY A 191 39.38 3.17 14.47
N ALA A 192 39.60 3.90 15.56
CA ALA A 192 39.86 5.34 15.64
C ALA A 192 40.86 5.88 14.59
N ILE A 193 40.37 6.68 13.63
CA ILE A 193 41.18 7.64 12.84
C ILE A 193 40.31 8.91 12.61
N GLU A 194 40.97 10.06 12.62
CA GLU A 194 40.39 11.41 12.64
C GLU A 194 39.52 11.76 11.41
N ARG A 195 38.39 12.44 11.68
CA ARG A 195 37.35 12.84 10.71
C ARG A 195 37.82 13.92 9.72
N PRO A 196 37.34 13.90 8.47
CA PRO A 196 36.99 15.12 7.76
C PRO A 196 35.61 15.59 8.23
N GLU A 197 35.52 16.82 8.71
CA GLU A 197 34.27 17.49 9.12
C GLU A 197 33.34 17.69 7.92
N ILE A 198 32.48 16.71 7.60
CA ILE A 198 31.36 16.93 6.69
C ILE A 198 30.07 16.40 7.32
N ALA A 199 29.24 17.36 7.73
CA ALA A 199 27.79 17.30 7.95
C ALA A 199 27.23 16.10 8.74
N ALA A 200 27.19 16.20 10.07
CA ALA A 200 26.31 15.37 10.91
C ALA A 200 25.01 16.09 11.29
N THR A 201 24.89 17.40 11.01
CA THR A 201 23.81 18.25 11.54
C THR A 201 22.59 18.39 10.63
N MET A 202 22.68 18.09 9.33
CA MET A 202 21.50 18.03 8.44
C MET A 202 20.77 16.67 8.45
N TYR A 203 21.44 15.59 8.91
CA TYR A 203 21.00 14.21 8.66
C TYR A 203 20.09 13.60 9.75
N ASP A 204 20.05 14.21 10.93
CA ASP A 204 19.22 13.78 12.07
C ASP A 204 17.78 14.36 12.00
N SER A 205 17.59 15.52 11.36
CA SER A 205 16.27 16.15 11.23
C SER A 205 15.32 15.39 10.29
N VAL A 206 15.85 14.86 9.18
CA VAL A 206 15.04 14.18 8.14
C VAL A 206 14.56 12.80 8.60
N GLY A 207 15.40 12.04 9.31
CA GLY A 207 15.00 10.71 9.84
C GLY A 207 13.93 10.77 10.93
N ARG A 208 13.86 11.87 11.69
CA ARG A 208 12.79 12.11 12.68
C ARG A 208 11.49 12.55 12.02
N GLN A 209 11.57 13.26 10.89
CA GLN A 209 10.42 13.69 10.10
C GLN A 209 9.62 12.49 9.53
N ASP A 210 10.31 11.47 9.01
CA ASP A 210 9.67 10.24 8.49
C ASP A 210 8.86 9.47 9.57
N LEU A 211 9.41 9.34 10.78
CA LEU A 211 8.75 8.65 11.89
C LEU A 211 7.53 9.43 12.41
N VAL A 212 7.58 10.77 12.34
CA VAL A 212 6.46 11.64 12.69
C VAL A 212 5.34 11.53 11.64
N GLY A 213 5.68 11.51 10.35
CA GLY A 213 4.69 11.29 9.28
C GLY A 213 3.96 9.95 9.40
N GLU A 214 4.71 8.86 9.61
CA GLU A 214 4.15 7.50 9.71
C GLU A 214 3.22 7.35 10.93
N SER A 215 3.58 7.98 12.06
CA SER A 215 2.72 8.03 13.25
C SER A 215 1.41 8.78 13.01
N GLN A 216 1.44 9.84 12.21
CA GLN A 216 0.26 10.67 11.92
C GLN A 216 -0.66 10.03 10.88
N GLU A 217 -0.10 9.32 9.89
CA GLU A 217 -0.89 8.46 9.00
C GLU A 217 -1.66 7.40 9.79
N HIS A 218 -1.00 6.72 10.73
CA HIS A 218 -1.65 5.70 11.55
C HIS A 218 -2.78 6.27 12.41
N ARG A 219 -2.57 7.47 12.98
CA ARG A 219 -3.61 8.21 13.71
C ARG A 219 -4.79 8.57 12.81
N GLY A 220 -4.53 9.01 11.59
CA GLY A 220 -5.56 9.35 10.61
C GLY A 220 -6.41 8.15 10.21
N GLU A 221 -5.78 6.99 9.97
CA GLU A 221 -6.48 5.74 9.68
C GLU A 221 -7.33 5.25 10.86
N GLN A 222 -6.80 5.38 12.08
CA GLN A 222 -7.55 5.01 13.30
C GLN A 222 -8.76 5.93 13.50
N ALA A 223 -8.63 7.24 13.26
CA ALA A 223 -9.73 8.19 13.32
C ALA A 223 -10.80 7.94 12.25
N LEU A 224 -10.41 7.59 11.01
CA LEU A 224 -11.33 7.16 9.95
C LEU A 224 -12.11 5.90 10.34
N SER A 225 -11.44 4.91 10.92
CA SER A 225 -12.08 3.67 11.37
C SER A 225 -13.14 3.91 12.46
N GLN A 226 -13.00 5.02 13.21
CA GLN A 226 -13.92 5.46 14.26
C GLN A 226 -14.97 6.47 13.77
N GLY A 227 -14.99 6.82 12.48
CA GLY A 227 -15.91 7.81 11.91
C GLY A 227 -15.59 9.27 12.28
N LYS A 228 -14.40 9.54 12.80
CA LYS A 228 -13.94 10.90 13.18
C LYS A 228 -13.22 11.57 12.01
N ILE A 229 -14.00 12.05 11.05
CA ILE A 229 -13.48 12.56 9.77
C ILE A 229 -12.57 13.79 9.94
N GLU A 230 -12.91 14.73 10.81
CA GLU A 230 -12.09 15.93 11.03
C GLU A 230 -10.74 15.60 11.69
N GLU A 231 -10.73 14.66 12.64
CA GLU A 231 -9.49 14.22 13.29
C GLU A 231 -8.57 13.48 12.33
N ALA A 232 -9.15 12.68 11.42
CA ALA A 232 -8.40 12.03 10.36
C ALA A 232 -7.79 13.04 9.39
N LYS A 233 -8.56 14.06 8.98
CA LYS A 233 -8.11 15.10 8.06
C LYS A 233 -6.91 15.87 8.62
N VAL A 234 -6.99 16.27 9.90
CA VAL A 234 -5.89 16.97 10.58
C VAL A 234 -4.65 16.07 10.67
N ALA A 235 -4.81 14.79 11.01
CA ALA A 235 -3.68 13.86 11.10
C ALA A 235 -3.01 13.64 9.74
N PHE A 236 -3.77 13.53 8.65
CA PHE A 236 -3.18 13.43 7.30
C PHE A 236 -2.52 14.74 6.84
N GLU A 237 -3.08 15.90 7.17
CA GLU A 237 -2.44 17.20 6.89
C GLU A 237 -1.12 17.37 7.65
N GLU A 238 -1.05 16.88 8.90
CA GLU A 238 0.19 16.84 9.68
C GLU A 238 1.21 15.83 9.14
N ALA A 239 0.76 14.68 8.65
CA ALA A 239 1.63 13.71 7.98
C ALA A 239 2.26 14.31 6.71
N VAL A 240 1.46 14.96 5.86
CA VAL A 240 1.95 15.63 4.65
C VAL A 240 2.99 16.70 4.99
N LYS A 241 2.75 17.52 6.02
CA LYS A 241 3.73 18.53 6.47
C LYS A 241 5.00 17.95 7.07
N ALA A 242 4.97 16.72 7.57
CA ALA A 242 6.15 16.04 8.08
C ALA A 242 7.02 15.49 6.93
N TYR A 243 6.44 15.30 5.73
CA TYR A 243 7.14 14.81 4.55
C TYR A 243 7.68 15.91 3.62
N ASP A 244 7.21 17.16 3.77
CA ASP A 244 7.73 18.38 3.11
C ASP A 244 8.94 18.98 3.85
#